data_AF-A0A530KGA3-F1
#
_entry.id   AF-A0A530KGA3-F1
#
_cell.length_a   1.000
_cell.length_b   1.000
_cell.length_c   1.000
_cell.angle_alpha   90.00
_cell.angle_beta   90.00
_cell.angle_gamma   90.00
#
_symmetry.space_group_name_H-M   'P 1'
#
loop_
_entity.id
_entity.type
_entity.pdbx_description
1 polymer ?
#
loop_
_entity_poly.entity_id
_entity_poly.type
_entity_poly.pdbx_seq_one_letter_code
_entity_poly.pdbx_strand_id
1 'polypeptide(L)'
;DAHKTDSLAELVCSNSFRSDDAENNAVGLLHAEMRLAGSLIMSAGDANQVPAGGALAVDRDGFADAVTKKLQAHPLITIQREEVPGLPPADWDQAIVATGPLTAPSLAQSIAEATGADALAFFDAIAPIVHFDTIDMNTCWFQSRYDKVGPGGTGKDYINCPLDKEQYLAFVQALVDGQKTEFKQWEGTPYFDGCLPIEIMAERGVETLRYGPMKPMGLTNAHNPTTKAYAVVQLRQDNALGTLYNMVGFQTKLKHAEQVRVFRTIPGLENADFARLGGLHRNTYINSPTLLDASLQLKSRPGLRFAGQITGCEGYVESAAIGLLAGRFAAAERLGHAPSLPPLTTAFGALLNHITGGHIVSDDEPGKRSFQPMNVNFGLFPPVEAPKTEGKRMRGKDKTSAKRHAITSRARADCRDWLGLAAQTETAEAAE
;
A
#
# COMPACT_ATOMS: atom_id res chain seq x y z
N ASP A 1 -7.06 17.73 8.41
CA ASP A 1 -6.12 16.74 8.96
C ASP A 1 -6.44 15.38 8.34
N ALA A 2 -5.43 14.54 8.09
CA ALA A 2 -5.63 13.22 7.46
C ALA A 2 -6.05 12.15 8.47
N HIS A 3 -5.55 12.25 9.69
CA HIS A 3 -5.96 11.43 10.83
C HIS A 3 -7.25 11.98 11.45
N LYS A 4 -8.11 11.07 11.92
CA LYS A 4 -9.40 11.40 12.51
C LYS A 4 -9.57 10.87 13.93
N THR A 5 -8.66 10.02 14.39
CA THR A 5 -8.75 9.34 15.69
C THR A 5 -7.46 9.51 16.48
N ASP A 6 -7.47 9.08 17.74
CA ASP A 6 -6.26 8.92 18.55
C ASP A 6 -5.75 7.46 18.56
N SER A 7 -6.34 6.57 17.74
CA SER A 7 -5.95 5.17 17.64
C SER A 7 -4.60 5.01 16.93
N LEU A 8 -3.79 4.06 17.40
CA LEU A 8 -2.53 3.68 16.77
C LEU A 8 -2.80 2.89 15.50
N ALA A 9 -1.92 3.06 14.50
CA ALA A 9 -2.02 2.41 13.19
C ALA A 9 -3.32 2.75 12.39
N GLU A 10 -3.88 3.94 12.57
CA GLU A 10 -5.04 4.41 11.79
C GLU A 10 -4.80 4.32 10.27
N LEU A 11 -5.75 3.75 9.52
CA LEU A 11 -5.72 3.68 8.06
C LEU A 11 -6.36 4.93 7.44
N VAL A 12 -5.53 5.87 6.99
CA VAL A 12 -5.99 7.18 6.51
C VAL A 12 -6.53 7.18 5.07
N CYS A 13 -6.11 6.27 4.19
CA CYS A 13 -6.46 6.26 2.77
C CYS A 13 -7.31 5.05 2.39
N SER A 14 -6.70 3.93 2.02
CA SER A 14 -7.37 2.66 1.65
C SER A 14 -7.49 1.75 2.87
N ASN A 15 -8.56 0.96 2.97
CA ASN A 15 -8.67 -0.09 3.98
C ASN A 15 -8.03 -1.42 3.54
N SER A 16 -7.28 -1.42 2.44
CA SER A 16 -6.65 -2.65 1.91
C SER A 16 -5.14 -2.64 2.01
N PHE A 17 -4.62 -3.78 2.44
CA PHE A 17 -3.22 -4.17 2.38
C PHE A 17 -2.81 -4.75 1.02
N ARG A 18 -3.70 -4.65 0.02
CA ARG A 18 -3.56 -5.19 -1.34
C ARG A 18 -3.55 -6.72 -1.34
N SER A 19 -3.04 -7.32 -2.41
CA SER A 19 -3.18 -8.75 -2.67
C SER A 19 -2.57 -9.59 -1.55
N ASP A 20 -3.30 -10.60 -1.06
CA ASP A 20 -2.81 -11.58 -0.09
C ASP A 20 -2.29 -12.88 -0.76
N ASP A 21 -2.05 -12.83 -2.08
CA ASP A 21 -1.54 -13.96 -2.86
C ASP A 21 -0.03 -14.10 -2.66
N ALA A 22 0.36 -14.94 -1.70
CA ALA A 22 1.76 -15.17 -1.34
C ALA A 22 2.59 -15.85 -2.44
N GLU A 23 1.96 -16.45 -3.46
CA GLU A 23 2.65 -17.21 -4.49
C GLU A 23 2.96 -16.37 -5.73
N ASN A 24 2.04 -15.48 -6.10
CA ASN A 24 2.10 -14.77 -7.38
C ASN A 24 2.14 -13.24 -7.23
N ASN A 25 2.11 -12.71 -5.99
CA ASN A 25 2.18 -11.28 -5.72
C ASN A 25 3.31 -10.95 -4.72
N ALA A 26 4.11 -9.92 -5.02
CA ALA A 26 5.23 -9.51 -4.16
C ALA A 26 4.76 -8.94 -2.81
N VAL A 27 3.62 -8.27 -2.77
CA VAL A 27 3.02 -7.76 -1.53
C VAL A 27 2.43 -8.91 -0.71
N GLY A 28 1.76 -9.87 -1.36
CA GLY A 28 1.29 -11.08 -0.70
C GLY A 28 2.43 -11.92 -0.12
N LEU A 29 3.58 -11.98 -0.81
CA LEU A 29 4.79 -12.57 -0.26
C LEU A 29 5.24 -11.83 1.02
N LEU A 30 5.26 -10.50 1.00
CA LEU A 30 5.60 -9.70 2.18
C LEU A 30 4.63 -9.96 3.34
N HIS A 31 3.33 -10.13 3.08
CA HIS A 31 2.37 -10.56 4.11
C HIS A 31 2.77 -11.89 4.74
N ALA A 32 3.11 -12.89 3.92
CA ALA A 32 3.52 -14.20 4.41
C ALA A 32 4.78 -14.12 5.29
N GLU A 33 5.80 -13.37 4.86
CA GLU A 33 7.01 -13.16 5.65
C GLU A 33 6.72 -12.40 6.95
N MET A 34 5.87 -11.38 6.93
CA MET A 34 5.45 -10.66 8.13
C MET A 34 4.68 -11.55 9.11
N ARG A 35 3.84 -12.46 8.62
CA ARG A 35 3.16 -13.47 9.46
C ARG A 35 4.17 -14.42 10.10
N LEU A 36 5.16 -14.92 9.34
CA LEU A 36 6.26 -15.73 9.88
C LEU A 36 7.06 -14.98 10.96
N ALA A 37 7.25 -13.68 10.78
CA ALA A 37 7.96 -12.83 11.73
C ALA A 37 7.14 -12.39 12.95
N GLY A 38 5.88 -12.84 13.08
CA GLY A 38 5.01 -12.51 14.22
C GLY A 38 4.48 -11.07 14.21
N SER A 39 4.23 -10.50 13.03
CA SER A 39 3.76 -9.13 12.88
C SER A 39 2.41 -8.88 13.57
N LEU A 40 2.38 -7.91 14.51
CA LEU A 40 1.15 -7.42 15.13
C LEU A 40 0.17 -6.90 14.07
N ILE A 41 0.66 -6.15 13.09
CA ILE A 41 -0.15 -5.56 12.03
C ILE A 41 -0.85 -6.63 11.20
N MET A 42 -0.13 -7.71 10.83
CA MET A 42 -0.77 -8.81 10.10
C MET A 42 -1.80 -9.53 10.96
N SER A 43 -1.48 -9.83 12.23
CA SER A 43 -2.42 -10.51 13.12
C SER A 43 -3.69 -9.69 13.39
N ALA A 44 -3.57 -8.37 13.56
CA ALA A 44 -4.70 -7.48 13.75
C ALA A 44 -5.51 -7.33 12.45
N GLY A 45 -4.84 -7.29 11.29
CA GLY A 45 -5.50 -7.28 10.00
C GLY A 45 -6.29 -8.56 9.74
N ASP A 46 -5.71 -9.71 10.07
CA ASP A 46 -6.36 -11.02 9.95
C ASP A 46 -7.60 -11.16 10.85
N ALA A 47 -7.57 -10.56 12.04
CA ALA A 47 -8.71 -10.58 12.97
C ALA A 47 -9.84 -9.62 12.58
N ASN A 48 -9.58 -8.63 11.72
CA ASN A 48 -10.54 -7.59 11.34
C ASN A 48 -10.80 -7.58 9.83
N GLN A 49 -10.68 -8.74 9.17
CA GLN A 49 -10.86 -8.85 7.73
C GLN A 49 -12.28 -8.47 7.30
N VAL A 50 -12.39 -7.77 6.17
CA VAL A 50 -13.65 -7.53 5.46
C VAL A 50 -13.53 -8.02 4.00
N PRO A 51 -14.65 -8.41 3.36
CA PRO A 51 -14.63 -8.93 1.99
C PRO A 51 -13.92 -7.98 1.00
N ALA A 52 -12.97 -8.52 0.22
CA ALA A 52 -12.19 -7.72 -0.73
C ALA A 52 -11.65 -8.49 -1.95
N GLY A 53 -12.27 -9.60 -2.34
CA GLY A 53 -11.74 -10.49 -3.38
C GLY A 53 -10.35 -10.97 -3.02
N GLY A 54 -9.42 -11.03 -4.00
CA GLY A 54 -8.05 -11.51 -3.76
C GLY A 54 -7.13 -10.59 -2.94
N ALA A 55 -7.66 -9.54 -2.32
CA ALA A 55 -6.92 -8.62 -1.45
C ALA A 55 -7.26 -8.84 0.02
N LEU A 56 -6.32 -8.53 0.91
CA LEU A 56 -6.57 -8.36 2.32
C LEU A 56 -7.09 -6.94 2.54
N ALA A 57 -8.35 -6.80 2.93
CA ALA A 57 -8.89 -5.53 3.44
C ALA A 57 -9.42 -5.73 4.85
N VAL A 58 -9.46 -4.62 5.60
CA VAL A 58 -9.78 -4.65 7.03
C VAL A 58 -10.85 -3.61 7.36
N ASP A 59 -11.61 -3.88 8.41
CA ASP A 59 -12.38 -2.87 9.10
C ASP A 59 -11.42 -1.87 9.75
N ARG A 60 -11.44 -0.60 9.33
CA ARG A 60 -10.43 0.39 9.72
C ARG A 60 -10.38 0.60 11.23
N ASP A 61 -11.56 0.79 11.81
CA ASP A 61 -11.71 1.13 13.22
C ASP A 61 -11.41 -0.10 14.08
N GLY A 62 -11.98 -1.27 13.74
CA GLY A 62 -11.65 -2.53 14.41
C GLY A 62 -10.16 -2.88 14.37
N PHE A 63 -9.51 -2.67 13.21
CA PHE A 63 -8.07 -2.87 13.05
C PHE A 63 -7.24 -1.95 13.94
N ALA A 64 -7.47 -0.63 13.87
CA ALA A 64 -6.71 0.36 14.65
C ALA A 64 -6.93 0.17 16.16
N ASP A 65 -8.15 -0.15 16.57
CA ASP A 65 -8.48 -0.46 17.96
C ASP A 65 -7.79 -1.72 18.46
N ALA A 66 -7.72 -2.77 17.64
CA ALA A 66 -7.04 -4.02 18.00
C ALA A 66 -5.54 -3.80 18.23
N VAL A 67 -4.89 -3.03 17.34
CA VAL A 67 -3.48 -2.64 17.51
C VAL A 67 -3.29 -1.81 18.78
N THR A 68 -4.13 -0.79 18.96
CA THR A 68 -4.09 0.12 20.12
C THR A 68 -4.21 -0.64 21.44
N LYS A 69 -5.24 -1.49 21.57
CA LYS A 69 -5.48 -2.31 22.77
C LYS A 69 -4.30 -3.24 23.07
N LYS A 70 -3.71 -3.86 22.04
CA LYS A 70 -2.58 -4.77 22.23
C LYS A 70 -1.34 -4.04 22.77
N LEU A 71 -1.05 -2.84 22.26
CA LEU A 71 0.08 -2.04 22.71
C LEU A 71 -0.15 -1.45 24.10
N GLN A 72 -1.36 -0.93 24.38
CA GLN A 72 -1.74 -0.41 25.70
C GLN A 72 -1.68 -1.48 26.80
N ALA A 73 -2.02 -2.73 26.48
CA ALA A 73 -2.00 -3.84 27.44
C ALA A 73 -0.59 -4.43 27.67
N HIS A 74 0.43 -4.01 26.90
CA HIS A 74 1.75 -4.60 26.99
C HIS A 74 2.54 -4.01 28.17
N PRO A 75 3.04 -4.82 29.13
CA PRO A 75 3.61 -4.31 30.38
C PRO A 75 4.91 -3.52 30.23
N LEU A 76 5.58 -3.64 29.08
CA LEU A 76 6.82 -2.94 28.76
C LEU A 76 6.64 -1.76 27.79
N ILE A 77 5.40 -1.42 27.43
CA ILE A 77 5.12 -0.31 26.50
C ILE A 77 4.40 0.80 27.26
N THR A 78 4.98 2.00 27.21
CA THR A 78 4.35 3.23 27.68
C THR A 78 3.99 4.08 26.47
N ILE A 79 2.74 4.54 26.40
CA ILE A 79 2.26 5.42 25.33
C ILE A 79 2.15 6.84 25.90
N GLN A 80 2.89 7.77 25.30
CA GLN A 80 2.80 9.20 25.60
C GLN A 80 2.17 9.91 24.40
N ARG A 81 1.11 10.69 24.65
CA ARG A 81 0.36 11.40 23.62
C ARG A 81 0.78 12.87 23.57
N GLU A 82 1.91 13.12 22.91
CA GLU A 82 2.47 14.45 22.72
C GLU A 82 3.18 14.58 21.38
N GLU A 83 3.32 15.81 20.88
CA GLU A 83 4.18 16.09 19.74
C GLU A 83 5.65 16.02 20.18
N VAL A 84 6.48 15.34 19.41
CA VAL A 84 7.93 15.35 19.59
C VAL A 84 8.53 16.43 18.66
N PRO A 85 8.96 17.60 19.18
CA PRO A 85 9.26 18.77 18.35
C PRO A 85 10.63 18.72 17.66
N GLY A 86 11.45 17.70 17.94
CA GLY A 86 12.79 17.59 17.40
C GLY A 86 13.32 16.18 17.48
N LEU A 87 14.56 15.96 17.02
CA LEU A 87 15.16 14.63 17.12
C LEU A 87 15.23 14.18 18.59
N PRO A 88 15.06 12.87 18.87
CA PRO A 88 15.21 12.33 20.22
C PRO A 88 16.52 12.77 20.87
N PRO A 89 16.62 12.84 22.21
CA PRO A 89 17.87 13.17 22.91
C PRO A 89 19.04 12.24 22.54
N ALA A 90 20.26 12.79 22.52
CA ALA A 90 21.46 12.06 22.08
C ALA A 90 21.95 11.01 23.09
N ASP A 91 21.51 11.12 24.35
CA ASP A 91 21.80 10.20 25.45
C ASP A 91 20.83 9.01 25.51
N TRP A 92 19.81 8.96 24.65
CA TRP A 92 18.96 7.78 24.51
C TRP A 92 19.71 6.67 23.77
N ASP A 93 19.75 5.47 24.35
CA ASP A 93 20.47 4.32 23.78
C ASP A 93 20.04 3.98 22.35
N GLN A 94 18.72 3.93 22.13
CA GLN A 94 18.08 3.52 20.89
C GLN A 94 16.82 4.36 20.68
N ALA A 95 16.66 4.93 19.48
CA ALA A 95 15.48 5.68 19.11
C ALA A 95 15.08 5.39 17.66
N ILE A 96 13.78 5.35 17.38
CA ILE A 96 13.25 5.10 16.03
C ILE A 96 12.27 6.22 15.67
N VAL A 97 12.55 6.94 14.58
CA VAL A 97 11.64 7.92 14.00
C VAL A 97 10.75 7.23 12.97
N ALA A 98 9.44 7.15 13.26
CA ALA A 98 8.45 6.47 12.42
C ALA A 98 7.21 7.34 12.16
N THR A 99 7.41 8.63 11.95
CA THR A 99 6.36 9.66 11.85
C THR A 99 5.58 9.69 10.54
N GLY A 100 5.93 8.80 9.60
CA GLY A 100 5.22 8.65 8.35
C GLY A 100 5.29 9.90 7.45
N PRO A 101 4.37 10.01 6.48
CA PRO A 101 4.43 11.05 5.44
C PRO A 101 4.19 12.47 5.96
N LEU A 102 3.42 12.62 7.03
CA LEU A 102 2.96 13.89 7.58
C LEU A 102 3.78 14.27 8.83
N THR A 103 5.10 14.10 8.73
CA THR A 103 6.03 14.46 9.81
C THR A 103 5.87 15.94 10.17
N ALA A 104 5.76 16.23 11.48
CA ALA A 104 5.59 17.59 11.99
C ALA A 104 6.69 18.53 11.47
N PRO A 105 6.38 19.80 11.12
CA PRO A 105 7.37 20.73 10.55
C PRO A 105 8.61 20.92 11.41
N SER A 106 8.44 20.96 12.74
CA SER A 106 9.48 21.10 13.76
C SER A 106 10.51 19.94 13.70
N LEU A 107 10.01 18.71 13.71
CA LEU A 107 10.82 17.50 13.56
C LEU A 107 11.44 17.39 12.15
N ALA A 108 10.69 17.73 11.11
CA ALA A 108 11.20 17.72 9.73
C ALA A 108 12.40 18.67 9.57
N GLN A 109 12.34 19.86 10.15
CA GLN A 109 13.46 20.81 10.19
C GLN A 109 14.66 20.20 10.94
N SER A 110 14.43 19.62 12.12
CA SER A 110 15.50 18.98 12.91
C SER A 110 16.19 17.83 12.15
N ILE A 111 15.42 17.05 11.37
CA ILE A 111 15.96 16.00 10.50
C ILE A 111 16.81 16.62 9.39
N ALA A 112 16.34 17.67 8.73
CA ALA A 112 17.08 18.35 7.66
C ALA A 112 18.42 18.90 8.17
N GLU A 113 18.42 19.55 9.34
CA GLU A 113 19.64 20.05 9.99
C GLU A 113 20.64 18.92 10.32
N ALA A 114 20.18 17.80 10.88
CA ALA A 114 21.04 16.68 11.26
C ALA A 114 21.59 15.88 10.07
N THR A 115 20.89 15.92 8.94
CA THR A 115 21.25 15.17 7.72
C THR A 115 22.02 16.02 6.72
N GLY A 116 22.00 17.36 6.86
CA GLY A 116 22.58 18.29 5.92
C GLY A 116 21.96 18.20 4.52
N ALA A 117 20.78 17.61 4.40
CA ALA A 117 20.11 17.31 3.15
C ALA A 117 18.68 17.86 3.17
N ASP A 118 18.25 18.42 2.04
CA ASP A 118 16.84 18.76 1.85
C ASP A 118 15.98 17.50 1.91
N ALA A 119 14.89 17.56 2.66
CA ALA A 119 13.90 16.49 2.66
C ALA A 119 13.30 16.32 1.26
N LEU A 120 13.16 15.08 0.83
CA LEU A 120 12.47 14.75 -0.41
C LEU A 120 10.96 14.73 -0.14
N ALA A 121 10.18 14.94 -1.19
CA ALA A 121 8.72 14.92 -1.09
C ALA A 121 8.10 14.38 -2.36
N PHE A 122 6.93 13.77 -2.21
CA PHE A 122 6.02 13.39 -3.30
C PHE A 122 4.58 13.62 -2.83
N PHE A 123 3.62 13.49 -3.75
CA PHE A 123 2.20 13.57 -3.42
C PHE A 123 1.50 12.24 -3.63
N ASP A 124 0.61 11.90 -2.69
CA ASP A 124 -0.32 10.77 -2.79
C ASP A 124 -1.77 11.26 -2.63
N ALA A 125 -2.71 10.56 -3.25
CA ALA A 125 -4.11 10.94 -3.32
C ALA A 125 -5.02 9.96 -2.56
N ILE A 126 -6.11 10.47 -1.98
CA ILE A 126 -7.16 9.70 -1.29
C ILE A 126 -8.36 9.53 -2.22
N ALA A 127 -8.96 8.35 -2.19
CA ALA A 127 -10.21 8.06 -2.88
C ALA A 127 -11.46 8.34 -2.01
N PRO A 128 -12.59 8.74 -2.61
CA PRO A 128 -13.86 8.93 -1.91
C PRO A 128 -14.45 7.63 -1.31
N ILE A 129 -15.33 7.81 -0.34
CA ILE A 129 -16.14 6.76 0.31
C ILE A 129 -17.62 7.15 0.20
N VAL A 130 -18.44 6.19 -0.21
CA VAL A 130 -19.88 6.33 -0.50
C VAL A 130 -20.71 5.55 0.53
N HIS A 131 -21.87 6.09 0.90
CA HIS A 131 -22.86 5.42 1.73
C HIS A 131 -23.63 4.36 0.94
N PHE A 132 -23.70 3.12 1.44
CA PHE A 132 -24.28 1.98 0.73
C PHE A 132 -25.75 2.17 0.35
N ASP A 133 -26.56 2.72 1.25
CA ASP A 133 -27.98 2.96 1.08
C ASP A 133 -28.32 4.01 0.01
N THR A 134 -27.30 4.72 -0.50
CA THR A 134 -27.42 5.70 -1.59
C THR A 134 -27.02 5.16 -2.96
N ILE A 135 -26.61 3.89 -3.05
CA ILE A 135 -26.21 3.22 -4.29
C ILE A 135 -27.43 2.51 -4.91
N ASP A 136 -27.72 2.75 -6.18
CA ASP A 136 -28.79 2.05 -6.89
C ASP A 136 -28.35 0.63 -7.34
N MET A 137 -28.71 -0.34 -6.51
CA MET A 137 -28.46 -1.77 -6.76
C MET A 137 -29.38 -2.39 -7.82
N ASN A 138 -30.30 -1.64 -8.44
CA ASN A 138 -30.98 -2.12 -9.66
C ASN A 138 -30.10 -1.97 -10.90
N THR A 139 -29.14 -1.04 -10.84
CA THR A 139 -28.15 -0.77 -11.89
C THR A 139 -26.82 -1.47 -11.57
N CYS A 140 -26.36 -1.36 -10.32
CA CYS A 140 -25.12 -1.93 -9.82
C CYS A 140 -25.28 -3.39 -9.37
N TRP A 141 -24.19 -4.16 -9.36
CA TRP A 141 -24.23 -5.56 -8.87
C TRP A 141 -22.98 -5.94 -8.08
N PHE A 142 -23.14 -6.92 -7.18
CA PHE A 142 -22.04 -7.52 -6.44
C PHE A 142 -21.32 -8.60 -7.27
N GLN A 143 -20.00 -8.44 -7.45
CA GLN A 143 -19.14 -9.44 -8.08
C GLN A 143 -17.65 -9.12 -7.90
N SER A 144 -16.86 -10.10 -7.51
CA SER A 144 -15.39 -10.08 -7.64
C SER A 144 -14.98 -10.55 -9.04
N ARG A 145 -13.87 -10.04 -9.58
CA ARG A 145 -13.43 -10.43 -10.93
C ARG A 145 -13.17 -11.92 -11.03
N TYR A 146 -13.68 -12.54 -12.08
CA TYR A 146 -13.65 -13.99 -12.32
C TYR A 146 -14.26 -14.80 -11.18
N ASP A 147 -15.16 -14.18 -10.41
CA ASP A 147 -15.79 -14.74 -9.21
C ASP A 147 -14.74 -15.23 -8.20
N LYS A 148 -13.56 -14.59 -8.19
CA LYS A 148 -12.44 -14.97 -7.32
C LYS A 148 -12.82 -14.75 -5.87
N VAL A 149 -12.92 -15.85 -5.13
CA VAL A 149 -13.00 -15.88 -3.67
C VAL A 149 -11.61 -15.57 -3.11
N GLY A 150 -11.53 -14.66 -2.15
CA GLY A 150 -10.29 -14.40 -1.41
C GLY A 150 -10.55 -14.26 0.09
N PRO A 151 -9.57 -13.76 0.87
CA PRO A 151 -9.67 -13.75 2.33
C PRO A 151 -10.92 -13.03 2.81
N GLY A 152 -11.71 -13.72 3.65
CA GLY A 152 -12.97 -13.18 4.21
C GLY A 152 -14.08 -12.90 3.19
N GLY A 153 -13.90 -13.22 1.91
CA GLY A 153 -14.84 -12.92 0.82
C GLY A 153 -15.60 -14.14 0.31
N THR A 154 -16.59 -13.89 -0.55
CA THR A 154 -17.43 -14.92 -1.20
C THR A 154 -17.33 -14.92 -2.72
N GLY A 155 -16.47 -14.06 -3.29
CA GLY A 155 -16.44 -13.80 -4.73
C GLY A 155 -17.49 -12.77 -5.17
N LYS A 156 -18.18 -12.11 -4.22
CA LYS A 156 -19.15 -11.04 -4.42
C LYS A 156 -18.78 -9.79 -3.63
N ASP A 157 -17.49 -9.47 -3.63
CA ASP A 157 -16.91 -8.57 -2.61
C ASP A 157 -16.82 -7.11 -3.07
N TYR A 158 -17.18 -6.85 -4.33
CA TYR A 158 -17.18 -5.52 -4.93
C TYR A 158 -18.56 -5.21 -5.50
N ILE A 159 -19.04 -3.98 -5.30
CA ILE A 159 -20.14 -3.42 -6.09
C ILE A 159 -19.54 -2.90 -7.40
N ASN A 160 -20.19 -3.20 -8.51
CA ASN A 160 -19.75 -2.81 -9.84
C ASN A 160 -20.77 -1.86 -10.46
N CYS A 161 -20.33 -0.64 -10.79
CA CYS A 161 -21.11 0.38 -11.49
C CYS A 161 -20.73 0.35 -12.97
N PRO A 162 -21.62 -0.09 -13.88
CA PRO A 162 -21.31 -0.21 -15.30
C PRO A 162 -21.36 1.15 -15.99
N LEU A 163 -20.47 1.37 -16.96
CA LEU A 163 -20.59 2.45 -17.93
C LEU A 163 -20.62 1.86 -19.34
N ASP A 164 -21.49 2.40 -20.18
CA ASP A 164 -21.37 2.25 -21.63
C ASP A 164 -20.25 3.15 -22.19
N LYS A 165 -20.06 3.12 -23.51
CA LYS A 165 -19.00 3.88 -24.16
C LYS A 165 -19.23 5.38 -24.09
N GLU A 166 -20.46 5.84 -24.28
CA GLU A 166 -20.78 7.28 -24.30
C GLU A 166 -20.65 7.88 -22.90
N GLN A 167 -21.21 7.19 -21.91
CA GLN A 167 -21.07 7.52 -20.49
C GLN A 167 -19.60 7.56 -20.06
N TYR A 168 -18.79 6.58 -20.48
CA TYR A 168 -17.36 6.57 -20.18
C TYR A 168 -16.62 7.77 -20.79
N LEU A 169 -16.87 8.08 -22.06
CA LEU A 169 -16.22 9.21 -22.73
C LEU A 169 -16.61 10.54 -22.08
N ALA A 170 -17.89 10.71 -21.74
CA ALA A 170 -18.37 11.88 -21.01
C ALA A 170 -17.73 11.98 -19.61
N PHE A 171 -17.61 10.86 -18.90
CA PHE A 171 -16.98 10.81 -17.58
C PHE A 171 -15.49 11.19 -17.64
N VAL A 172 -14.74 10.63 -18.60
CA VAL A 172 -13.33 10.98 -18.82
C VAL A 172 -13.18 12.47 -19.12
N GLN A 173 -14.04 13.01 -19.99
CA GLN A 173 -14.02 14.44 -20.32
C GLN A 173 -14.31 15.29 -19.07
N ALA A 174 -15.31 14.91 -18.27
CA ALA A 174 -15.67 15.62 -17.05
C ALA A 174 -14.55 15.59 -15.99
N LEU A 175 -13.75 14.52 -15.92
CA LEU A 175 -12.56 14.43 -15.09
C LEU A 175 -11.46 15.40 -15.54
N VAL A 176 -11.18 15.45 -16.85
CA VAL A 176 -10.14 16.31 -17.43
C VAL A 176 -10.49 17.79 -17.23
N ASP A 177 -11.76 18.14 -17.48
CA ASP A 177 -12.29 19.51 -17.38
C ASP A 177 -12.55 19.96 -15.93
N GLY A 178 -12.65 19.00 -15.01
CA GLY A 178 -12.98 19.26 -13.61
C GLY A 178 -11.98 20.20 -12.94
N GLN A 179 -12.49 21.16 -12.16
CA GLN A 179 -11.63 22.06 -11.40
C GLN A 179 -10.82 21.28 -10.36
N LYS A 180 -9.51 21.44 -10.42
CA LYS A 180 -8.55 20.82 -9.51
C LYS A 180 -8.22 21.79 -8.38
N THR A 181 -7.85 21.25 -7.22
CA THR A 181 -7.31 22.07 -6.13
C THR A 181 -5.98 22.66 -6.59
N GLU A 182 -5.82 23.99 -6.50
CA GLU A 182 -4.59 24.68 -6.87
C GLU A 182 -3.50 24.44 -5.82
N PHE A 183 -2.27 24.20 -6.26
CA PHE A 183 -1.11 24.25 -5.38
C PHE A 183 -0.67 25.71 -5.21
N LYS A 184 -0.35 26.12 -3.97
CA LYS A 184 0.58 27.24 -3.77
C LYS A 184 1.98 26.78 -4.21
N GLN A 185 2.75 27.56 -4.98
CA GLN A 185 4.23 27.52 -5.19
C GLN A 185 5.05 26.18 -5.02
N TRP A 186 4.69 25.03 -5.61
CA TRP A 186 5.61 23.84 -5.65
C TRP A 186 5.56 23.03 -6.97
N GLU A 187 5.52 23.70 -8.11
CA GLU A 187 5.31 23.10 -9.45
C GLU A 187 6.37 22.07 -9.93
N GLY A 188 7.36 21.69 -9.11
CA GLY A 188 8.39 20.71 -9.44
C GLY A 188 8.31 19.35 -8.72
N THR A 189 7.32 19.11 -7.85
CA THR A 189 7.26 17.84 -7.10
C THR A 189 6.49 16.76 -7.87
N PRO A 190 7.08 15.60 -8.17
CA PRO A 190 6.41 14.54 -8.92
C PRO A 190 5.30 13.87 -8.09
N TYR A 191 4.27 13.36 -8.77
CA TYR A 191 3.32 12.42 -8.18
C TYR A 191 3.98 11.05 -7.99
N PHE A 192 3.49 10.28 -7.03
CA PHE A 192 3.83 8.87 -6.98
C PHE A 192 3.15 8.11 -8.13
N ASP A 193 3.94 7.56 -9.06
CA ASP A 193 3.40 6.89 -10.25
C ASP A 193 2.55 5.64 -9.92
N GLY A 194 2.73 5.04 -8.73
CA GLY A 194 1.90 3.94 -8.25
C GLY A 194 0.51 4.36 -7.75
N CYS A 195 0.27 5.65 -7.48
CA CYS A 195 -0.99 6.17 -6.94
C CYS A 195 -1.33 7.57 -7.52
N LEU A 196 -1.60 7.59 -8.83
CA LEU A 196 -1.91 8.83 -9.55
C LEU A 196 -3.37 9.25 -9.34
N PRO A 197 -3.67 10.57 -9.26
CA PRO A 197 -5.04 11.05 -9.31
C PRO A 197 -5.74 10.63 -10.61
N ILE A 198 -7.02 10.24 -10.52
CA ILE A 198 -7.79 9.69 -11.64
C ILE A 198 -7.89 10.65 -12.83
N GLU A 199 -7.98 11.95 -12.58
CA GLU A 199 -7.96 12.99 -13.61
C GLU A 199 -6.61 13.11 -14.32
N ILE A 200 -5.49 12.84 -13.63
CA ILE A 200 -4.16 12.82 -14.25
C ILE A 200 -4.00 11.56 -15.10
N MET A 201 -4.56 10.44 -14.65
CA MET A 201 -4.63 9.23 -15.49
C MET A 201 -5.48 9.45 -16.74
N ALA A 202 -6.59 10.18 -16.63
CA ALA A 202 -7.44 10.54 -17.75
C ALA A 202 -6.72 11.43 -18.78
N GLU A 203 -5.94 12.42 -18.32
CA GLU A 203 -5.11 13.29 -19.17
C GLU A 203 -4.05 12.51 -19.98
N ARG A 204 -3.53 11.40 -19.42
CA ARG A 204 -2.55 10.54 -20.12
C ARG A 204 -3.15 9.76 -21.30
N GLY A 205 -4.47 9.71 -21.42
CA GLY A 205 -5.16 9.16 -22.58
C GLY A 205 -6.53 8.59 -22.26
N VAL A 206 -7.44 8.68 -23.24
CA VAL A 206 -8.85 8.31 -23.08
C VAL A 206 -9.05 6.85 -22.68
N GLU A 207 -8.16 5.92 -23.02
CA GLU A 207 -8.29 4.51 -22.65
C GLU A 207 -7.56 4.13 -21.36
N THR A 208 -6.79 5.05 -20.77
CA THR A 208 -5.93 4.77 -19.60
C THR A 208 -6.73 4.18 -18.45
N LEU A 209 -7.91 4.74 -18.15
CA LEU A 209 -8.73 4.25 -17.05
C LEU A 209 -9.27 2.84 -17.30
N ARG A 210 -9.58 2.46 -18.55
CA ARG A 210 -10.05 1.11 -18.92
C ARG A 210 -8.98 0.03 -18.85
N TYR A 211 -7.71 0.42 -18.94
CA TYR A 211 -6.60 -0.50 -18.66
C TYR A 211 -6.18 -0.48 -17.18
N GLY A 212 -6.61 0.53 -16.41
CA GLY A 212 -6.36 0.69 -14.99
C GLY A 212 -7.60 0.44 -14.12
N PRO A 213 -8.07 1.45 -13.35
CA PRO A 213 -9.08 1.29 -12.31
C PRO A 213 -10.48 0.96 -12.85
N MET A 214 -10.79 1.33 -14.10
CA MET A 214 -12.12 1.15 -14.70
C MET A 214 -12.22 -0.07 -15.64
N LYS A 215 -11.28 -1.01 -15.56
CA LYS A 215 -11.26 -2.18 -16.45
C LYS A 215 -12.52 -3.05 -16.27
N PRO A 216 -13.18 -3.55 -17.33
CA PRO A 216 -14.39 -4.38 -17.20
C PRO A 216 -14.11 -5.89 -17.12
N MET A 217 -12.84 -6.31 -17.19
CA MET A 217 -12.46 -7.73 -17.38
C MET A 217 -12.85 -8.63 -16.20
N GLY A 218 -13.39 -9.81 -16.51
CA GLY A 218 -13.78 -10.82 -15.52
C GLY A 218 -15.10 -10.51 -14.81
N LEU A 219 -15.95 -9.65 -15.38
CA LEU A 219 -17.22 -9.26 -14.79
C LEU A 219 -18.37 -9.57 -15.74
N THR A 220 -19.54 -9.85 -15.19
CA THR A 220 -20.79 -10.12 -15.93
C THR A 220 -21.93 -9.47 -15.16
N ASN A 221 -22.54 -8.45 -15.76
CA ASN A 221 -23.64 -7.72 -15.14
C ASN A 221 -24.88 -8.62 -15.05
N ALA A 222 -25.32 -8.95 -13.83
CA ALA A 222 -26.48 -9.80 -13.61
C ALA A 222 -27.79 -9.18 -14.14
N HIS A 223 -27.88 -7.85 -14.20
CA HIS A 223 -29.05 -7.12 -14.72
C HIS A 223 -29.04 -7.00 -16.25
N ASN A 224 -27.88 -7.20 -16.89
CA ASN A 224 -27.75 -7.16 -18.35
C ASN A 224 -26.63 -8.11 -18.83
N PRO A 225 -26.82 -9.44 -18.73
CA PRO A 225 -25.75 -10.42 -18.93
C PRO A 225 -25.28 -10.51 -20.38
N THR A 226 -26.08 -10.03 -21.34
CA THR A 226 -25.78 -10.06 -22.77
C THR A 226 -24.91 -8.90 -23.24
N THR A 227 -24.92 -7.78 -22.50
CA THR A 227 -24.17 -6.57 -22.88
C THR A 227 -22.98 -6.39 -21.96
N LYS A 228 -21.77 -6.45 -22.55
CA LYS A 228 -20.55 -6.16 -21.79
C LYS A 228 -20.44 -4.67 -21.53
N ALA A 229 -20.26 -4.31 -20.26
CA ALA A 229 -19.93 -2.94 -19.88
C ALA A 229 -18.65 -2.48 -20.60
N TYR A 230 -18.63 -1.23 -21.07
CA TYR A 230 -17.46 -0.64 -21.69
C TYR A 230 -16.37 -0.39 -20.64
N ALA A 231 -16.77 0.13 -19.49
CA ALA A 231 -15.95 0.36 -18.31
C ALA A 231 -16.76 0.05 -17.03
N VAL A 232 -16.07 -0.16 -15.90
CA VAL A 232 -16.71 -0.45 -14.61
C VAL A 232 -16.01 0.28 -13.49
N VAL A 233 -16.74 1.00 -12.64
CA VAL A 233 -16.23 1.48 -11.35
C VAL A 233 -16.48 0.40 -10.30
N GLN A 234 -15.46 0.01 -9.55
CA GLN A 234 -15.61 -0.94 -8.45
C GLN A 234 -15.63 -0.19 -7.12
N LEU A 235 -16.57 -0.56 -6.25
CA LEU A 235 -16.63 -0.11 -4.87
C LEU A 235 -16.35 -1.29 -3.95
N ARG A 236 -15.53 -1.09 -2.91
CA ARG A 236 -15.20 -2.12 -1.93
C ARG A 236 -15.73 -1.75 -0.56
N GLN A 237 -16.21 -2.74 0.18
CA GLN A 237 -16.62 -2.56 1.58
C GLN A 237 -15.49 -1.95 2.41
N ASP A 238 -15.79 -0.84 3.10
CA ASP A 238 -14.82 -0.08 3.88
C ASP A 238 -14.89 -0.40 5.38
N ASN A 239 -16.09 -0.69 5.90
CA ASN A 239 -16.32 -1.00 7.31
C ASN A 239 -17.00 -2.36 7.52
N ALA A 240 -16.88 -2.93 8.72
CA ALA A 240 -17.45 -4.23 9.06
C ALA A 240 -18.99 -4.31 8.86
N LEU A 241 -19.72 -3.20 9.11
CA LEU A 241 -21.17 -3.13 8.96
C LEU A 241 -21.64 -3.15 7.49
N GLY A 242 -20.74 -2.93 6.52
CA GLY A 242 -21.11 -2.85 5.11
C GLY A 242 -21.96 -1.62 4.77
N THR A 243 -21.84 -0.54 5.54
CA THR A 243 -22.57 0.70 5.30
C THR A 243 -21.76 1.73 4.51
N LEU A 244 -20.45 1.53 4.42
CA LEU A 244 -19.51 2.42 3.73
C LEU A 244 -18.73 1.66 2.67
N TYR A 245 -18.59 2.26 1.49
CA TYR A 245 -17.89 1.68 0.35
C TYR A 245 -16.86 2.63 -0.26
N ASN A 246 -15.61 2.20 -0.34
CA ASN A 246 -14.51 2.93 -0.94
C ASN A 246 -14.53 2.82 -2.48
N MET A 247 -14.31 3.93 -3.19
CA MET A 247 -14.17 3.93 -4.66
C MET A 247 -12.77 3.46 -5.08
N VAL A 248 -12.66 2.26 -5.64
CA VAL A 248 -11.38 1.58 -5.88
C VAL A 248 -10.61 2.24 -7.03
N GLY A 249 -9.44 2.82 -6.72
CA GLY A 249 -8.57 3.46 -7.71
C GLY A 249 -9.06 4.84 -8.17
N PHE A 250 -9.88 5.49 -7.35
CA PHE A 250 -10.47 6.81 -7.60
C PHE A 250 -9.81 7.88 -6.72
N GLN A 251 -8.52 7.74 -6.46
CA GLN A 251 -7.77 8.78 -5.78
C GLN A 251 -7.83 10.06 -6.62
N THR A 252 -8.06 11.23 -6.01
CA THR A 252 -8.34 12.45 -6.79
C THR A 252 -7.89 13.72 -6.09
N LYS A 253 -7.60 14.77 -6.86
CA LYS A 253 -7.34 16.14 -6.42
C LYS A 253 -8.39 17.15 -6.89
N LEU A 254 -9.46 16.67 -7.55
CA LEU A 254 -10.62 17.48 -7.90
C LEU A 254 -11.15 18.20 -6.66
N LYS A 255 -11.59 19.45 -6.82
CA LYS A 255 -12.28 20.15 -5.74
C LYS A 255 -13.51 19.35 -5.32
N HIS A 256 -13.87 19.41 -4.05
CA HIS A 256 -14.98 18.63 -3.50
C HIS A 256 -16.29 18.76 -4.29
N ALA A 257 -16.65 19.97 -4.73
CA ALA A 257 -17.83 20.19 -5.57
C ALA A 257 -17.75 19.45 -6.92
N GLU A 258 -16.56 19.39 -7.51
CA GLU A 258 -16.31 18.68 -8.77
C GLU A 258 -16.33 17.17 -8.57
N GLN A 259 -15.81 16.66 -7.45
CA GLN A 259 -15.94 15.25 -7.11
C GLN A 259 -17.40 14.81 -7.05
N VAL A 260 -18.23 15.56 -6.32
CA VAL A 260 -19.68 15.26 -6.24
C VAL A 260 -20.34 15.37 -7.62
N ARG A 261 -20.05 16.41 -8.39
CA ARG A 261 -20.62 16.62 -9.74
C ARG A 261 -20.24 15.49 -10.70
N VAL A 262 -18.96 15.09 -10.72
CA VAL A 262 -18.44 14.13 -11.69
C VAL A 262 -18.76 12.70 -11.27
N PHE A 263 -18.60 12.33 -10.00
CA PHE A 263 -18.86 10.95 -9.57
C PHE A 263 -20.35 10.59 -9.56
N ARG A 264 -21.25 11.56 -9.41
CA ARG A 264 -22.69 11.33 -9.60
C ARG A 264 -23.11 11.13 -11.06
N THR A 265 -22.22 11.26 -12.03
CA THR A 265 -22.53 10.85 -13.42
C THR A 265 -22.29 9.35 -13.67
N ILE A 266 -21.76 8.62 -12.69
CA ILE A 266 -21.55 7.18 -12.79
C ILE A 266 -22.90 6.49 -12.58
N PRO A 267 -23.32 5.58 -13.49
CA PRO A 267 -24.58 4.87 -13.35
C PRO A 267 -24.68 4.11 -12.03
N GLY A 268 -25.76 4.35 -11.31
CA GLY A 268 -26.05 3.83 -9.98
C GLY A 268 -25.51 4.66 -8.82
N LEU A 269 -24.79 5.76 -9.09
CA LEU A 269 -24.28 6.71 -8.10
C LEU A 269 -24.90 8.11 -8.24
N GLU A 270 -26.00 8.26 -8.97
CA GLU A 270 -26.64 9.55 -9.25
C GLU A 270 -27.04 10.30 -7.97
N ASN A 271 -27.47 9.53 -6.97
CA ASN A 271 -27.88 10.03 -5.65
C ASN A 271 -26.84 9.75 -4.55
N ALA A 272 -25.62 9.34 -4.93
CA ALA A 272 -24.61 8.93 -3.97
C ALA A 272 -24.32 10.03 -2.94
N ASP A 273 -24.35 9.66 -1.66
CA ASP A 273 -23.85 10.49 -0.57
C ASP A 273 -22.44 10.04 -0.17
N PHE A 274 -21.55 11.02 0.03
CA PHE A 274 -20.13 10.76 0.25
C PHE A 274 -19.77 10.97 1.72
N ALA A 275 -19.57 9.87 2.45
CA ALA A 275 -19.05 9.89 3.82
C ALA A 275 -17.67 10.58 3.90
N ARG A 276 -16.89 10.49 2.81
CA ARG A 276 -15.60 11.17 2.67
C ARG A 276 -15.30 11.43 1.20
N LEU A 277 -14.81 12.64 0.91
CA LEU A 277 -14.30 13.00 -0.41
C LEU A 277 -12.78 12.78 -0.49
N GLY A 278 -12.26 12.64 -1.70
CA GLY A 278 -10.84 12.48 -1.99
C GLY A 278 -10.03 13.76 -1.77
N GLY A 279 -8.72 13.63 -1.78
CA GLY A 279 -7.80 14.75 -1.57
C GLY A 279 -6.34 14.37 -1.82
N LEU A 280 -5.42 15.32 -1.66
CA LEU A 280 -3.98 15.12 -1.78
C LEU A 280 -3.25 15.33 -0.46
N HIS A 281 -2.20 14.56 -0.25
CA HIS A 281 -1.32 14.64 0.92
C HIS A 281 0.11 14.73 0.42
N ARG A 282 0.85 15.71 0.95
CA ARG A 282 2.29 15.80 0.73
C ARG A 282 2.95 14.78 1.64
N ASN A 283 3.74 13.90 1.05
CA ASN A 283 4.47 12.87 1.74
C ASN A 283 5.95 13.26 1.78
N THR A 284 6.48 13.47 2.97
CA THR A 284 7.90 13.74 3.19
C THR A 284 8.66 12.42 3.40
N TYR A 285 9.84 12.32 2.78
CA TYR A 285 10.77 11.21 2.98
C TYR A 285 12.22 11.69 2.92
N ILE A 286 13.14 10.93 3.49
CA ILE A 286 14.57 11.22 3.46
C ILE A 286 15.26 10.47 2.31
N ASN A 287 16.40 10.96 1.85
CA ASN A 287 17.26 10.22 0.92
C ASN A 287 17.95 9.06 1.66
N SER A 288 17.19 8.03 2.00
CA SER A 288 17.64 6.96 2.89
C SER A 288 18.85 6.17 2.40
N PRO A 289 19.09 5.92 1.09
CA PRO A 289 20.29 5.19 0.68
C PRO A 289 21.58 5.93 1.01
N THR A 290 21.55 7.27 0.98
CA THR A 290 22.72 8.07 1.34
C THR A 290 22.85 8.22 2.86
N LEU A 291 21.72 8.38 3.56
CA LEU A 291 21.69 8.73 4.98
C LEU A 291 21.73 7.53 5.95
N LEU A 292 21.09 6.42 5.59
CA LEU A 292 20.94 5.26 6.47
C LEU A 292 21.92 4.14 6.12
N ASP A 293 22.36 3.40 7.14
CA ASP A 293 23.05 2.14 6.96
C ASP A 293 22.07 0.97 6.72
N ALA A 294 22.60 -0.24 6.52
CA ALA A 294 21.81 -1.44 6.25
C ALA A 294 20.88 -1.85 7.42
N SER A 295 21.10 -1.31 8.62
CA SER A 295 20.27 -1.52 9.82
C SER A 295 19.26 -0.38 10.05
N LEU A 296 19.07 0.49 9.05
CA LEU A 296 18.19 1.67 9.08
C LEU A 296 18.66 2.78 10.05
N GLN A 297 19.90 2.69 10.54
CA GLN A 297 20.47 3.68 11.44
C GLN A 297 21.06 4.85 10.65
N LEU A 298 20.86 6.06 11.15
CA LEU A 298 21.44 7.26 10.56
C LEU A 298 22.97 7.21 10.70
N LYS A 299 23.69 7.24 9.57
CA LYS A 299 25.16 7.12 9.54
C LYS A 299 25.87 8.18 10.39
N SER A 300 25.31 9.39 10.47
CA SER A 300 25.84 10.49 11.28
C SER A 300 25.48 10.40 12.77
N ARG A 301 24.55 9.51 13.16
CA ARG A 301 24.07 9.40 14.53
C ARG A 301 23.75 7.95 14.91
N PRO A 302 24.73 7.22 15.49
CA PRO A 302 24.50 5.90 16.08
C PRO A 302 23.36 5.94 17.11
N GLY A 303 22.59 4.86 17.20
CA GLY A 303 21.41 4.74 18.04
C GLY A 303 20.12 5.32 17.45
N LEU A 304 20.19 6.22 16.45
CA LEU A 304 19.00 6.81 15.82
C LEU A 304 18.64 6.10 14.51
N ARG A 305 17.45 5.50 14.45
CA ARG A 305 16.91 4.82 13.25
C ARG A 305 15.71 5.54 12.67
N PHE A 306 15.42 5.23 11.41
CA PHE A 306 14.19 5.65 10.73
C PHE A 306 13.42 4.43 10.25
N ALA A 307 12.09 4.49 10.30
CA ALA A 307 11.22 3.42 9.83
C ALA A 307 9.91 3.95 9.25
N GLY A 308 9.23 3.12 8.47
CA GLY A 308 7.99 3.50 7.81
C GLY A 308 8.23 4.38 6.58
N GLN A 309 7.17 5.02 6.10
CA GLN A 309 7.19 5.76 4.84
C GLN A 309 8.26 6.87 4.75
N ILE A 310 8.70 7.44 5.87
CA ILE A 310 9.76 8.45 5.89
C ILE A 310 11.08 7.91 5.29
N THR A 311 11.30 6.60 5.29
CA THR A 311 12.47 5.95 4.67
C THR A 311 12.33 5.74 3.16
N GLY A 312 11.25 6.21 2.52
CA GLY A 312 11.01 5.94 1.09
C GLY A 312 10.53 4.53 0.79
N CYS A 313 10.00 3.78 1.76
CA CYS A 313 9.05 2.72 1.44
C CYS A 313 7.66 3.32 1.21
N GLU A 314 6.80 2.65 0.43
CA GLU A 314 5.43 3.12 0.18
C GLU A 314 4.44 1.99 0.44
N GLY A 315 3.33 2.31 1.12
CA GLY A 315 2.31 1.35 1.56
C GLY A 315 2.33 1.05 3.06
N TYR A 316 1.15 0.70 3.62
CA TYR A 316 0.99 0.35 5.04
C TYR A 316 1.83 -0.86 5.44
N VAL A 317 1.83 -1.88 4.59
CA VAL A 317 2.49 -3.16 4.82
C VAL A 317 4.00 -2.98 4.78
N GLU A 318 4.52 -2.29 3.77
CA GLU A 318 5.93 -1.93 3.68
C GLU A 318 6.38 -1.11 4.88
N SER A 319 5.57 -0.12 5.29
CA SER A 319 5.89 0.70 6.46
C SER A 319 5.97 -0.14 7.74
N ALA A 320 5.00 -1.03 7.95
CA ALA A 320 4.98 -1.96 9.07
C ALA A 320 6.13 -2.98 9.01
N ALA A 321 6.51 -3.44 7.82
CA ALA A 321 7.63 -4.35 7.61
C ALA A 321 8.96 -3.70 8.00
N ILE A 322 9.20 -2.47 7.56
CA ILE A 322 10.40 -1.71 7.93
C ILE A 322 10.39 -1.35 9.42
N GLY A 323 9.22 -1.03 9.99
CA GLY A 323 9.06 -0.86 11.44
C GLY A 323 9.44 -2.11 12.24
N LEU A 324 9.00 -3.29 11.78
CA LEU A 324 9.35 -4.57 12.37
C LEU A 324 10.87 -4.83 12.32
N LEU A 325 11.52 -4.56 11.17
CA LEU A 325 12.97 -4.69 11.04
C LEU A 325 13.73 -3.72 11.96
N ALA A 326 13.36 -2.44 11.95
CA ALA A 326 13.98 -1.43 12.80
C ALA A 326 13.90 -1.79 14.29
N GLY A 327 12.73 -2.26 14.74
CA GLY A 327 12.53 -2.72 16.12
C GLY A 327 13.41 -3.93 16.47
N ARG A 328 13.50 -4.93 15.58
CA ARG A 328 14.37 -6.10 15.77
C ARG A 328 15.85 -5.72 15.83
N PHE A 329 16.30 -4.80 14.97
CA PHE A 329 17.68 -4.34 14.95
C PHE A 329 18.04 -3.54 16.21
N ALA A 330 17.17 -2.62 16.64
CA ALA A 330 17.37 -1.87 17.88
C ALA A 330 17.41 -2.79 19.10
N ALA A 331 16.52 -3.79 19.16
CA ALA A 331 16.53 -4.78 20.23
C ALA A 331 17.79 -5.64 20.24
N ALA A 332 18.25 -6.13 19.08
CA ALA A 332 19.48 -6.90 18.96
C ALA A 332 20.69 -6.11 19.47
N GLU A 333 20.85 -4.87 19.03
CA GLU A 333 21.94 -4.00 19.50
C GLU A 333 21.87 -3.73 20.99
N ARG A 334 20.68 -3.47 21.53
CA ARG A 334 20.51 -3.20 22.97
C ARG A 334 20.83 -4.41 23.84
N LEU A 335 20.73 -5.62 23.28
CA LEU A 335 21.14 -6.89 23.88
C LEU A 335 22.61 -7.25 23.61
N GLY A 336 23.37 -6.40 22.92
CA GLY A 336 24.79 -6.62 22.60
C GLY A 336 25.03 -7.59 21.44
N HIS A 337 24.03 -7.78 20.57
CA HIS A 337 24.12 -8.61 19.38
C HIS A 337 24.18 -7.75 18.10
N ALA A 338 24.87 -8.25 17.08
CA ALA A 338 24.81 -7.64 15.76
C ALA A 338 23.42 -7.84 15.13
N PRO A 339 22.84 -6.83 14.44
CA PRO A 339 21.60 -6.99 13.69
C PRO A 339 21.71 -8.12 12.65
N SER A 340 20.78 -9.08 12.70
CA SER A 340 20.65 -10.11 11.66
C SER A 340 19.83 -9.58 10.50
N LEU A 341 20.49 -9.22 9.40
CA LEU A 341 19.82 -8.67 8.21
C LEU A 341 19.08 -9.77 7.43
N PRO A 342 17.85 -9.52 6.96
CA PRO A 342 17.12 -10.47 6.12
C PRO A 342 17.84 -10.68 4.77
N PRO A 343 17.88 -11.91 4.23
CA PRO A 343 18.49 -12.17 2.93
C PRO A 343 17.84 -11.37 1.81
N LEU A 344 18.63 -10.89 0.83
CA LEU A 344 18.15 -10.11 -0.32
C LEU A 344 17.08 -10.85 -1.15
N THR A 345 17.03 -12.17 -1.05
CA THR A 345 16.05 -13.04 -1.70
C THR A 345 14.66 -12.99 -1.06
N THR A 346 14.53 -12.49 0.16
CA THR A 346 13.26 -12.28 0.88
C THR A 346 12.62 -10.94 0.49
N ALA A 347 11.30 -10.78 0.68
CA ALA A 347 10.62 -9.51 0.49
C ALA A 347 11.11 -8.45 1.50
N PHE A 348 11.36 -8.84 2.75
CA PHE A 348 12.01 -7.96 3.73
C PHE A 348 13.37 -7.45 3.23
N GLY A 349 14.24 -8.36 2.77
CA GLY A 349 15.58 -8.00 2.31
C GLY A 349 15.59 -7.20 1.01
N ALA A 350 14.71 -7.54 0.06
CA ALA A 350 14.56 -6.80 -1.19
C ALA A 350 14.10 -5.35 -0.93
N LEU A 351 13.12 -5.16 -0.03
CA LEU A 351 12.63 -3.84 0.35
C LEU A 351 13.68 -3.05 1.14
N LEU A 352 14.32 -3.68 2.14
CA LEU A 352 15.40 -3.06 2.92
C LEU A 352 16.54 -2.60 2.03
N ASN A 353 16.97 -3.45 1.09
CA ASN A 353 18.04 -3.11 0.16
C ASN A 353 17.69 -1.90 -0.70
N HIS A 354 16.47 -1.78 -1.23
CA HIS A 354 16.03 -0.58 -1.97
C HIS A 354 16.20 0.70 -1.14
N ILE A 355 15.86 0.64 0.15
CA ILE A 355 15.90 1.79 1.07
C ILE A 355 17.32 2.18 1.45
N THR A 356 18.26 1.23 1.56
CA THR A 356 19.58 1.49 2.17
C THR A 356 20.76 1.42 1.20
N GLY A 357 20.62 0.88 -0.03
CA GLY A 357 21.77 0.77 -0.93
C GLY A 357 21.53 0.29 -2.37
N GLY A 358 20.34 -0.21 -2.71
CA GLY A 358 20.00 -0.74 -4.03
C GLY A 358 19.79 0.31 -5.12
N HIS A 359 20.02 1.58 -4.82
CA HIS A 359 19.78 2.69 -5.73
C HIS A 359 21.02 3.03 -6.57
N ILE A 360 20.88 3.05 -7.90
CA ILE A 360 21.91 3.58 -8.80
C ILE A 360 21.79 5.10 -8.80
N VAL A 361 22.77 5.80 -8.26
CA VAL A 361 22.85 7.27 -8.37
C VAL A 361 23.22 7.60 -9.81
N SER A 362 22.27 8.08 -10.60
CA SER A 362 22.54 8.64 -11.93
C SER A 362 22.45 10.16 -11.84
N ASP A 363 23.56 10.86 -12.11
CA ASP A 363 23.60 12.32 -12.24
C ASP A 363 23.31 12.78 -13.69
N ASP A 364 22.94 11.85 -14.57
CA ASP A 364 22.89 12.04 -16.02
C ASP A 364 21.70 12.91 -16.50
N GLU A 365 20.70 13.19 -15.65
CA GLU A 365 19.55 14.04 -15.99
C GLU A 365 19.29 15.14 -14.95
N PRO A 366 19.43 16.43 -15.32
CA PRO A 366 19.04 17.55 -14.44
C PRO A 366 17.56 17.48 -14.09
N GLY A 367 17.23 17.28 -12.81
CA GLY A 367 15.86 17.32 -12.28
C GLY A 367 15.20 15.98 -11.99
N LYS A 368 15.76 14.83 -12.42
CA LYS A 368 15.30 13.52 -11.95
C LYS A 368 16.07 13.12 -10.70
N ARG A 369 15.37 13.13 -9.56
CA ARG A 369 15.90 12.58 -8.30
C ARG A 369 16.04 11.08 -8.46
N SER A 370 17.25 10.57 -8.24
CA SER A 370 17.58 9.16 -8.36
C SER A 370 16.66 8.32 -7.46
N PHE A 371 16.68 8.54 -6.15
CA PHE A 371 15.86 7.76 -5.21
C PHE A 371 14.39 8.21 -5.13
N GLN A 372 13.48 7.28 -5.44
CA GLN A 372 12.03 7.43 -5.30
C GLN A 372 11.45 6.40 -4.33
N PRO A 373 10.37 6.76 -3.60
CA PRO A 373 9.63 5.82 -2.79
C PRO A 373 9.07 4.69 -3.64
N MET A 374 9.02 3.48 -3.09
CA MET A 374 8.59 2.32 -3.85
C MET A 374 7.93 1.25 -2.98
N ASN A 375 6.91 0.60 -3.55
CA ASN A 375 6.36 -0.64 -3.03
C ASN A 375 7.27 -1.83 -3.27
N VAL A 376 7.06 -2.88 -2.50
CA VAL A 376 7.64 -4.18 -2.83
C VAL A 376 7.10 -4.67 -4.19
N ASN A 377 8.02 -5.04 -5.08
CA ASN A 377 7.69 -5.58 -6.40
C ASN A 377 8.78 -6.57 -6.85
N PHE A 378 8.44 -7.46 -7.78
CA PHE A 378 9.38 -8.51 -8.23
C PHE A 378 10.65 -7.99 -8.91
N GLY A 379 10.71 -6.71 -9.29
CA GLY A 379 11.93 -6.08 -9.81
C GLY A 379 13.02 -5.86 -8.75
N LEU A 380 12.66 -5.87 -7.47
CA LEU A 380 13.60 -5.72 -6.34
C LEU A 380 14.35 -7.01 -5.99
N PHE A 381 13.85 -8.15 -6.45
CA PHE A 381 14.38 -9.45 -6.06
C PHE A 381 15.53 -9.88 -6.99
N PRO A 382 16.54 -10.59 -6.47
CA PRO A 382 17.53 -11.25 -7.30
C PRO A 382 16.87 -12.18 -8.32
N PRO A 383 17.40 -12.27 -9.56
CA PRO A 383 16.81 -13.13 -10.57
C PRO A 383 16.73 -14.59 -10.12
N VAL A 384 15.74 -15.30 -10.65
CA VAL A 384 15.61 -16.76 -10.54
C VAL A 384 15.38 -17.33 -11.93
N GLU A 385 15.94 -18.51 -12.19
CA GLU A 385 15.59 -19.27 -13.37
C GLU A 385 14.20 -19.88 -13.20
N ALA A 386 13.38 -19.83 -14.25
CA ALA A 386 12.09 -20.51 -14.23
C ALA A 386 12.33 -22.03 -14.25
N PRO A 387 11.58 -22.81 -13.45
CA PRO A 387 11.66 -24.27 -13.48
C PRO A 387 11.48 -24.80 -14.91
N LYS A 388 12.35 -25.73 -15.33
CA LYS A 388 12.22 -26.39 -16.63
C LYS A 388 11.25 -27.57 -16.48
N THR A 389 10.10 -27.52 -17.16
CA THR A 389 9.28 -28.72 -17.39
C THR A 389 9.79 -29.48 -18.60
N GLU A 390 10.11 -30.77 -18.42
CA GLU A 390 10.45 -31.65 -19.53
C GLU A 390 9.31 -31.72 -20.55
N GLY A 391 9.63 -31.61 -21.84
CA GLY A 391 8.67 -31.76 -22.94
C GLY A 391 7.73 -30.57 -23.22
N LYS A 392 7.65 -29.55 -22.36
CA LYS A 392 6.82 -28.34 -22.60
C LYS A 392 7.58 -27.04 -22.37
N ARG A 393 7.79 -26.29 -23.47
CA ARG A 393 8.33 -24.92 -23.41
C ARG A 393 7.23 -23.96 -22.93
N MET A 394 7.27 -23.57 -21.66
CA MET A 394 6.38 -22.54 -21.12
C MET A 394 6.56 -21.22 -21.90
N ARG A 395 5.45 -20.60 -22.30
CA ARG A 395 5.42 -19.35 -23.09
C ARG A 395 4.49 -18.33 -22.43
N GLY A 396 4.79 -17.04 -22.62
CA GLY A 396 3.92 -15.96 -22.18
C GLY A 396 3.63 -15.96 -20.67
N LYS A 397 2.34 -15.91 -20.30
CA LYS A 397 1.86 -15.77 -18.93
C LYS A 397 2.30 -16.91 -18.01
N ASP A 398 2.33 -18.14 -18.50
CA ASP A 398 2.69 -19.32 -17.70
C ASP A 398 4.14 -19.24 -17.23
N LYS A 399 5.05 -18.77 -18.10
CA LYS A 399 6.46 -18.55 -17.75
C LYS A 399 6.60 -17.45 -16.70
N THR A 400 5.82 -16.37 -16.82
CA THR A 400 5.83 -15.28 -15.82
C THR A 400 5.31 -15.77 -14.47
N SER A 401 4.22 -16.54 -14.44
CA SER A 401 3.69 -17.11 -13.21
C SER A 401 4.68 -18.07 -12.55
N ALA A 402 5.25 -19.01 -13.33
CA ALA A 402 6.25 -19.95 -12.83
C ALA A 402 7.49 -19.24 -12.26
N LYS A 403 7.94 -18.15 -12.91
CA LYS A 403 9.04 -17.33 -12.37
C LYS A 403 8.66 -16.65 -11.06
N ARG A 404 7.46 -16.07 -10.95
CA ARG A 404 6.98 -15.44 -9.72
C ARG A 404 6.90 -16.46 -8.59
N HIS A 405 6.32 -17.63 -8.85
CA HIS A 405 6.24 -18.72 -7.89
C HIS A 405 7.63 -19.21 -7.45
N ALA A 406 8.60 -19.30 -8.37
CA ALA A 406 9.98 -19.65 -8.00
C ALA A 406 10.64 -18.58 -7.10
N ILE A 407 10.39 -17.28 -7.36
CA ILE A 407 10.87 -16.19 -6.48
C ILE A 407 10.23 -16.32 -5.10
N THR A 408 8.90 -16.44 -5.01
CA THR A 408 8.16 -16.46 -3.75
C THR A 408 8.44 -17.70 -2.92
N SER A 409 8.61 -18.87 -3.55
CA SER A 409 8.99 -20.09 -2.84
C SER A 409 10.41 -20.02 -2.26
N ARG A 410 11.40 -19.51 -3.03
CA ARG A 410 12.76 -19.26 -2.50
C ARG A 410 12.72 -18.26 -1.35
N ALA A 411 12.03 -17.13 -1.53
CA ALA A 411 11.93 -16.08 -0.53
C ALA A 411 11.34 -16.59 0.80
N ARG A 412 10.25 -17.36 0.74
CA ARG A 412 9.64 -17.96 1.94
C ARG A 412 10.57 -18.92 2.65
N ALA A 413 11.29 -19.77 1.93
CA ALA A 413 12.27 -20.69 2.52
C ALA A 413 13.40 -19.91 3.22
N ASP A 414 14.02 -18.98 2.51
CA ASP A 414 15.12 -18.15 3.04
C ASP A 414 14.67 -17.29 4.23
N CYS A 415 13.41 -16.82 4.24
CA CYS A 415 12.84 -16.07 5.37
C CYS A 415 12.67 -16.95 6.61
N ARG A 416 12.20 -18.20 6.45
CA ARG A 416 12.09 -19.15 7.56
C ARG A 416 13.46 -19.46 8.16
N ASP A 417 14.45 -19.72 7.31
CA ASP A 417 15.81 -20.00 7.73
C ASP A 417 16.42 -18.79 8.48
N TRP A 418 16.24 -17.59 7.95
CA TRP A 418 16.66 -16.34 8.60
C TRP A 418 16.00 -16.13 9.97
N LEU A 419 14.71 -16.48 10.09
CA LEU A 419 13.97 -16.39 11.36
C LEU A 419 14.29 -17.55 12.33
N GLY A 420 15.11 -18.53 11.93
CA GLY A 420 15.40 -19.71 12.74
C GLY A 420 14.20 -20.63 12.95
N LEU A 421 13.22 -20.59 12.05
CA LEU A 421 12.03 -21.44 12.12
C LEU A 421 12.35 -22.83 11.54
N ALA A 422 11.92 -23.89 12.22
CA ALA A 422 12.12 -25.26 11.73
C ALA A 422 11.56 -25.43 10.31
N ALA A 423 12.20 -26.28 9.50
CA ALA A 423 11.68 -26.64 8.19
C ALA A 423 10.26 -27.20 8.32
N GLN A 424 9.33 -26.76 7.47
CA GLN A 424 8.07 -27.47 7.34
C GLN A 424 8.41 -28.84 6.76
N THR A 425 8.22 -29.90 7.54
CA THR A 425 7.96 -31.22 6.95
C THR A 425 6.76 -31.02 6.03
N GLU A 426 6.96 -31.20 4.73
CA GLU A 426 5.86 -31.35 3.78
C GLU A 426 5.03 -32.56 4.22
N THR A 427 4.07 -32.35 5.11
CA THR A 427 2.95 -33.28 5.24
C THR A 427 2.15 -33.09 3.97
N ALA A 428 2.42 -33.98 3.01
CA ALA A 428 1.53 -34.25 1.91
C ALA A 428 0.18 -34.76 2.47
N GLU A 429 -0.68 -33.85 2.91
CA GLU A 429 -2.12 -34.08 2.90
C GLU A 429 -2.62 -33.81 1.47
N ALA A 430 -2.25 -34.73 0.60
CA ALA A 430 -3.04 -35.08 -0.57
C ALA A 430 -3.74 -36.41 -0.25
N ALA A 431 -4.85 -36.31 0.48
CA ALA A 431 -5.92 -37.30 0.67
C ALA A 431 -7.01 -36.54 1.44
N GLU A 432 -8.25 -36.36 0.98
CA GLU A 432 -9.16 -37.21 0.20
C GLU A 432 -10.18 -36.33 -0.54
#